data_AF-A0A0R3WTR9-F1
#
_entry.id   AF-A0A0R3WTR9-F1
#
_cell.length_a   1.000
_cell.length_b   1.000
_cell.length_c   1.000
_cell.angle_alpha   90.00
_cell.angle_beta   90.00
_cell.angle_gamma   90.00
#
_symmetry.space_group_name_H-M   'P 1'
#
loop_
_entity.id
_entity.type
_entity.pdbx_description
1 polymer ?
#
loop_
_entity_poly.entity_id
_entity_poly.type
_entity_poly.pdbx_seq_one_letter_code
_entity_poly.pdbx_strand_id
1 'polypeptide(L)'
;MAYPLVWQGRLSLKNSEVSVALHYVQGNADLLRACISTLAAGGGGSPQQALVTSGGPLRIVQRMRLEASQLDAVQRKITQEGASCACVAFASGANRADLAQQNVVLSDGFIRYMLEKGAAGIINVGQPGAVQVSCIAACFHCRFAY
;
A
#
# COMPACT_ATOMS: atom_id res chain seq x y z
N MET A 1 -14.09 7.52 16.41
CA MET A 1 -13.13 6.42 16.18
C MET A 1 -11.90 6.99 15.49
N ALA A 2 -10.70 6.68 15.97
CA ALA A 2 -9.46 7.12 15.34
C ALA A 2 -8.83 5.92 14.61
N TYR A 3 -8.46 6.10 13.35
CA TYR A 3 -7.64 5.14 12.61
C TYR A 3 -6.17 5.43 12.95
N PRO A 4 -5.42 4.54 13.61
CA PRO A 4 -4.07 4.86 14.05
C PRO A 4 -3.09 4.87 12.87
N LEU A 5 -2.16 5.82 12.87
CA LEU A 5 -1.03 5.86 11.95
C LEU A 5 -0.12 4.65 12.21
N VAL A 6 0.15 3.86 11.18
CA VAL A 6 0.99 2.65 11.27
C VAL A 6 2.27 2.74 10.46
N TRP A 7 2.31 3.60 9.44
CA TRP A 7 3.52 3.85 8.66
C TRP A 7 3.41 5.19 7.93
N GLN A 8 4.54 5.86 7.76
CA GLN A 8 4.65 7.05 6.93
C GLN A 8 5.93 6.96 6.10
N GLY A 9 5.84 7.31 4.83
CA GLY A 9 6.98 7.24 3.92
C GLY A 9 6.57 7.58 2.49
N ARG A 10 7.38 7.16 1.53
CA ARG A 10 7.13 7.45 0.11
C ARG A 10 6.78 6.20 -0.65
N LEU A 11 5.78 6.29 -1.53
CA LEU A 11 5.44 5.27 -2.51
C LEU A 11 5.90 5.74 -3.89
N SER A 12 6.35 4.82 -4.74
CA SER A 12 6.63 5.12 -6.14
C SER A 12 5.92 4.18 -7.08
N LEU A 13 5.43 4.74 -8.18
CA LEU A 13 4.78 4.04 -9.27
C LEU A 13 5.21 4.68 -10.58
N LYS A 14 5.90 3.92 -11.43
CA LYS A 14 6.53 4.43 -12.66
C LYS A 14 7.45 5.63 -12.37
N ASN A 15 7.09 6.80 -12.90
CA ASN A 15 7.84 8.04 -12.81
C ASN A 15 7.25 8.99 -11.75
N SER A 16 6.28 8.51 -10.95
CA SER A 16 5.63 9.28 -9.91
C SER A 16 6.03 8.74 -8.54
N GLU A 17 6.29 9.67 -7.61
CA GLU A 17 6.61 9.38 -6.22
C GLU A 17 5.77 10.28 -5.33
N VAL A 18 5.16 9.72 -4.28
CA VAL A 18 4.26 10.43 -3.38
C VAL A 18 4.52 10.08 -1.94
N SER A 19 4.51 11.08 -1.07
CA SER A 19 4.58 10.90 0.38
C SER A 19 3.20 10.56 0.93
N VAL A 20 3.11 9.48 1.71
CA VAL A 20 1.83 8.99 2.27
C VAL A 20 1.96 8.57 3.72
N ALA A 21 0.82 8.59 4.39
CA ALA A 21 0.60 8.10 5.73
C ALA A 21 -0.45 6.97 5.69
N LEU A 22 -0.02 5.75 6.05
CA LEU A 22 -0.86 4.56 6.16
C LEU A 22 -1.51 4.52 7.54
N HIS A 23 -2.83 4.40 7.56
CA HIS A 23 -3.63 4.28 8.78
C HIS A 23 -4.33 2.93 8.79
N TYR A 24 -4.26 2.23 9.92
CA TYR A 24 -4.88 0.93 10.08
C TYR A 24 -6.40 1.05 10.17
N VAL A 25 -7.11 0.17 9.46
CA VAL A 25 -8.58 0.11 9.46
C VAL A 25 -9.10 -1.16 10.14
N GLN A 26 -8.67 -2.33 9.68
CA GLN A 26 -9.18 -3.62 10.18
C GLN A 26 -8.26 -4.80 9.84
N GLY A 27 -8.50 -5.95 10.47
CA GLY A 27 -7.82 -7.23 10.22
C GLY A 27 -6.75 -7.57 11.25
N ASN A 28 -5.69 -8.27 10.84
CA ASN A 28 -4.64 -8.75 11.73
C ASN A 28 -3.57 -7.68 11.99
N ALA A 29 -3.60 -7.06 13.17
CA ALA A 29 -2.62 -6.04 13.57
C ALA A 29 -1.20 -6.59 13.76
N ASP A 30 -1.04 -7.87 14.12
CA ASP A 30 0.28 -8.49 14.30
C ASP A 30 0.95 -8.76 12.95
N LEU A 31 0.17 -9.19 11.95
CA LEU A 31 0.63 -9.30 10.57
C LEU A 31 1.12 -7.94 10.05
N LEU A 32 0.32 -6.88 10.27
CA LEU A 32 0.70 -5.52 9.90
C LEU A 32 2.00 -5.08 10.58
N ARG A 33 2.13 -5.30 11.89
CA ARG A 33 3.33 -4.94 12.66
C ARG A 33 4.56 -5.68 12.15
N ALA A 34 4.43 -6.96 11.82
CA ALA A 34 5.51 -7.73 11.22
C ALA A 34 5.94 -7.12 9.88
N CYS A 35 4.99 -6.77 9.00
CA CYS A 35 5.30 -6.13 7.72
C CYS A 35 6.02 -4.80 7.87
N ILE A 36 5.51 -3.91 8.73
CA ILE A 36 6.13 -2.60 8.96
C ILE A 36 7.53 -2.77 9.57
N SER A 37 7.70 -3.73 10.49
CA SER A 37 9.01 -4.05 11.05
C SER A 37 10.00 -4.54 9.98
N THR A 38 9.57 -5.44 9.09
CA THR A 38 10.40 -5.89 7.95
C THR A 38 10.76 -4.74 7.02
N LEU A 39 9.84 -3.80 6.78
CA LEU A 39 10.11 -2.60 5.98
C LEU A 39 11.12 -1.66 6.67
N ALA A 40 10.99 -1.49 7.98
CA ALA A 40 11.84 -0.58 8.78
C ALA A 40 13.25 -1.14 9.01
N ALA A 41 13.38 -2.45 9.22
CA ALA A 41 14.66 -3.08 9.56
C ALA A 41 15.61 -3.24 8.36
N GLY A 42 15.13 -3.06 7.12
CA GLY A 42 15.89 -3.39 5.89
C GLY A 42 16.30 -4.87 5.82
N GLY A 43 15.80 -5.68 6.75
CA GLY A 43 16.16 -7.07 6.98
C GLY A 43 15.26 -8.00 6.19
N GLY A 44 15.65 -8.23 4.94
CA GLY A 44 15.01 -9.17 4.04
C GLY A 44 15.62 -8.97 2.66
N GLY A 45 16.21 -10.01 2.10
CA GLY A 45 17.03 -9.94 0.89
C GLY A 45 16.34 -9.51 -0.42
N SER A 46 15.26 -8.71 -0.38
CA SER A 46 14.64 -8.12 -1.57
C SER A 46 15.06 -6.64 -1.77
N PRO A 47 15.35 -6.21 -3.01
CA PRO A 47 15.93 -4.88 -3.31
C PRO A 47 15.01 -3.70 -2.97
N GLN A 48 13.73 -3.96 -2.69
CA GLN A 48 12.77 -2.92 -2.27
C GLN A 48 12.96 -2.51 -0.80
N GLN A 49 13.51 -3.39 0.03
CA GLN A 49 13.65 -3.18 1.48
C GLN A 49 14.92 -2.39 1.82
N ALA A 50 16.01 -2.60 1.08
CA ALA A 50 17.23 -1.80 1.19
C ALA A 50 17.00 -0.31 0.88
N LEU A 51 16.01 0.01 0.04
CA LEU A 51 15.66 1.38 -0.29
C LEU A 51 15.02 2.09 0.90
N VAL A 52 14.18 1.41 1.69
CA VAL A 52 13.48 2.05 2.82
C VAL A 52 14.46 2.44 3.93
N THR A 53 15.42 1.57 4.26
CA THR A 53 16.50 1.89 5.22
C THR A 53 17.39 3.03 4.75
N SER A 54 17.50 3.23 3.45
CA SER A 54 18.26 4.34 2.84
C SER A 54 17.40 5.60 2.64
N GLY A 55 16.14 5.59 3.12
CA GLY A 55 15.20 6.70 2.99
C GLY A 55 14.52 6.83 1.63
N GLY A 56 14.57 5.80 0.78
CA GLY A 56 13.93 5.71 -0.54
C GLY A 56 12.50 5.16 -0.52
N PRO A 57 11.77 5.21 -1.67
CA PRO A 57 10.35 4.88 -1.73
C PRO A 57 10.07 3.36 -1.81
N LEU A 58 8.92 2.94 -1.28
CA LEU A 58 8.32 1.64 -1.58
C LEU A 58 7.79 1.64 -3.01
N ARG A 59 8.36 0.78 -3.85
CA ARG A 59 7.98 0.74 -5.27
C ARG A 59 6.82 -0.22 -5.50
N ILE A 60 5.81 0.23 -6.23
CA ILE A 60 4.79 -0.64 -6.81
C ILE A 60 5.37 -1.21 -8.11
N VAL A 61 5.82 -2.46 -8.07
CA VAL A 61 6.50 -3.15 -9.20
C VAL A 61 5.62 -4.17 -9.90
N GLN A 62 4.50 -4.52 -9.27
CA GLN A 62 3.52 -5.47 -9.78
C GLN A 62 2.13 -4.86 -9.73
N ARG A 63 1.23 -5.42 -10.53
CA ARG A 63 -0.17 -5.03 -10.57
C ARG A 63 -1.05 -6.26 -10.66
N MET A 64 -2.13 -6.29 -9.89
CA MET A 64 -3.19 -7.29 -9.96
C MET A 64 -4.33 -6.69 -10.76
N ARG A 65 -4.81 -7.38 -11.81
CA ARG A 65 -6.02 -6.92 -12.51
C ARG A 65 -7.25 -7.12 -11.62
N LEU A 66 -8.17 -6.17 -11.68
CA LEU A 66 -9.45 -6.21 -10.95
C LEU A 66 -10.49 -7.03 -11.74
N GLU A 67 -10.14 -8.27 -12.04
CA GLU A 67 -11.04 -9.25 -12.67
C GLU A 67 -11.74 -10.09 -11.59
N ALA A 68 -12.93 -10.64 -11.90
CA ALA A 68 -13.76 -11.36 -10.93
C ALA A 68 -12.99 -12.47 -10.18
N SER A 69 -12.22 -13.28 -10.88
CA SER A 69 -11.44 -14.37 -10.28
C SER A 69 -10.38 -13.90 -9.27
N GLN A 70 -9.77 -12.72 -9.51
CA GLN A 70 -8.79 -12.11 -8.61
C GLN A 70 -9.49 -11.50 -7.40
N LEU A 71 -10.62 -10.83 -7.62
CA LEU A 71 -11.44 -10.26 -6.56
C LEU A 71 -11.96 -11.35 -5.62
N ASP A 72 -12.42 -12.49 -6.14
CA ASP A 72 -12.88 -13.63 -5.35
C ASP A 72 -11.76 -14.23 -4.48
N ALA A 73 -10.52 -14.27 -4.99
CA ALA A 73 -9.36 -14.72 -4.21
C ALA A 73 -9.05 -13.74 -3.07
N VAL A 74 -9.09 -12.43 -3.35
CA VAL A 74 -8.87 -11.39 -2.34
C VAL A 74 -9.98 -11.38 -1.30
N GLN A 75 -11.24 -11.50 -1.71
CA GLN A 75 -12.39 -11.54 -0.81
C GLN A 75 -12.29 -12.72 0.15
N ARG A 76 -11.97 -13.93 -0.35
CA ARG A 76 -11.74 -15.11 0.50
C ARG A 76 -10.63 -14.89 1.53
N LYS A 77 -9.56 -14.19 1.14
CA LYS A 77 -8.44 -13.89 2.05
C LYS A 77 -8.79 -12.80 3.06
N ILE A 78 -9.67 -11.86 2.70
CA ILE A 78 -10.18 -10.82 3.60
C ILE A 78 -11.15 -11.40 4.63
N THR A 79 -11.98 -12.36 4.23
CA THR A 79 -12.93 -13.02 5.14
C THR A 79 -12.31 -14.10 6.00
N GLN A 80 -11.14 -14.64 5.63
CA GLN A 80 -10.41 -15.57 6.47
C GLN A 80 -9.78 -14.83 7.67
N GLU A 81 -10.17 -15.24 8.87
CA GLU A 81 -9.68 -14.65 10.11
C GLU A 81 -8.15 -14.71 10.20
N GLY A 82 -7.55 -13.57 10.54
CA GLY A 82 -6.10 -13.46 10.71
C GLY A 82 -5.28 -13.45 9.41
N ALA A 83 -5.87 -13.69 8.24
CA ALA A 83 -5.14 -13.87 6.98
C ALA A 83 -4.83 -12.56 6.22
N SER A 84 -5.41 -11.44 6.65
CA SER A 84 -5.23 -10.14 6.00
C SER A 84 -5.33 -8.97 7.00
N CYS A 85 -4.81 -7.82 6.57
CA CYS A 85 -5.04 -6.53 7.21
C CYS A 85 -5.33 -5.47 6.14
N ALA A 86 -6.16 -4.49 6.48
CA ALA A 86 -6.50 -3.37 5.61
C ALA A 86 -6.03 -2.06 6.24
N CYS A 87 -5.41 -1.23 5.41
CA CYS A 87 -4.97 0.12 5.74
C CYS A 87 -5.46 1.10 4.68
N VAL A 88 -5.60 2.37 5.04
CA VAL A 88 -5.88 3.47 4.12
C VAL A 88 -4.66 4.37 4.04
N ALA A 89 -4.23 4.72 2.83
CA ALA A 89 -3.15 5.65 2.58
C ALA A 89 -3.72 7.05 2.31
N PHE A 90 -3.21 8.05 3.04
CA PHE A 90 -3.48 9.46 2.79
C PHE A 90 -2.20 10.14 2.30
N ALA A 91 -2.32 11.14 1.44
CA ALA A 91 -1.17 11.99 1.12
C ALA A 91 -0.66 12.66 2.40
N SER A 92 0.67 12.80 2.50
CA SER A 92 1.35 13.40 3.65
C SER A 92 2.38 14.41 3.14
N GLY A 93 2.42 15.60 3.73
CA GLY A 93 3.38 16.64 3.36
C GLY A 93 3.90 17.39 4.58
N ALA A 94 5.07 18.01 4.46
CA ALA A 94 5.71 18.75 5.55
C ALA A 94 4.99 20.06 5.90
N ASN A 95 4.23 20.61 4.96
CA ASN A 95 3.42 21.81 5.12
C ASN A 95 2.20 21.76 4.19
N ARG A 96 1.31 22.77 4.25
CA ARG A 96 0.07 22.78 3.45
C ARG A 96 0.31 22.80 1.94
N ALA A 97 1.33 23.51 1.48
CA ALA A 97 1.65 23.58 0.05
C ALA A 97 2.18 22.24 -0.46
N ASP A 98 3.09 21.61 0.29
CA ASP A 98 3.57 20.27 -0.02
C ASP A 98 2.44 19.25 0.03
N LEU A 99 1.59 19.26 1.07
CA LEU A 99 0.43 18.37 1.16
C LEU A 99 -0.52 18.51 -0.05
N ALA A 100 -0.76 19.74 -0.52
CA ALA A 100 -1.56 19.97 -1.72
C ALA A 100 -0.90 19.33 -2.95
N GLN A 101 0.41 19.49 -3.11
CA GLN A 101 1.17 18.85 -4.18
C GLN A 101 1.12 17.32 -4.09
N GLN A 102 1.32 16.73 -2.90
CA GLN A 102 1.27 15.28 -2.69
C GLN A 102 -0.14 14.73 -2.99
N ASN A 103 -1.20 15.47 -2.69
CA ASN A 103 -2.57 15.09 -3.07
C ASN A 103 -2.76 15.05 -4.59
N VAL A 104 -2.23 16.03 -5.32
CA VAL A 104 -2.28 16.03 -6.78
C VAL A 104 -1.52 14.82 -7.33
N VAL A 105 -0.31 14.54 -6.83
CA VAL A 105 0.47 13.38 -7.28
C VAL A 105 -0.23 12.06 -6.93
N LEU A 106 -0.84 11.94 -5.74
CA LEU A 106 -1.60 10.75 -5.34
C LEU A 106 -2.82 10.54 -6.25
N SER A 107 -3.59 11.59 -6.51
CA SER A 107 -4.75 11.57 -7.40
C SER A 107 -4.35 11.17 -8.82
N ASP A 108 -3.34 11.82 -9.37
CA ASP A 108 -3.09 11.79 -10.80
C ASP A 108 -2.10 10.69 -11.19
N GLY A 109 -1.03 10.53 -10.41
CA GLY A 109 0.02 9.55 -10.66
C GLY A 109 -0.32 8.14 -10.19
N PHE A 110 -1.19 8.01 -9.18
CA PHE A 110 -1.51 6.72 -8.57
C PHE A 110 -2.98 6.33 -8.77
N ILE A 111 -3.93 7.10 -8.22
CA ILE A 111 -5.36 6.76 -8.25
C ILE A 111 -5.85 6.64 -9.69
N ARG A 112 -5.70 7.70 -10.50
CA ARG A 112 -6.15 7.72 -11.90
C ARG A 112 -5.48 6.63 -12.71
N TYR A 113 -4.16 6.49 -12.59
CA TYR A 113 -3.41 5.46 -13.32
C TYR A 113 -3.90 4.03 -13.01
N MET A 114 -4.15 3.71 -11.74
CA MET A 114 -4.65 2.39 -11.34
C MET A 114 -6.07 2.13 -11.84
N LEU A 115 -6.94 3.14 -11.76
CA LEU A 115 -8.31 3.07 -12.29
C LEU A 115 -8.31 2.85 -13.81
N GLU A 116 -7.54 3.62 -14.57
CA GLU A 116 -7.42 3.48 -16.03
C GLU A 116 -6.90 2.10 -16.44
N LYS A 117 -6.02 1.50 -15.64
CA LYS A 117 -5.50 0.15 -15.89
C LYS A 117 -6.38 -0.97 -15.35
N GLY A 118 -7.46 -0.64 -14.65
CA GLY A 118 -8.32 -1.64 -14.01
C GLY A 118 -7.53 -2.59 -13.12
N ALA A 119 -6.57 -2.06 -12.36
CA ALA A 119 -5.61 -2.86 -11.62
C ALA A 119 -5.25 -2.24 -10.28
N ALA A 120 -4.97 -3.07 -9.28
CA ALA A 120 -4.40 -2.64 -8.01
C ALA A 120 -2.87 -2.82 -8.01
N GLY A 121 -2.17 -1.91 -7.36
CA GLY A 121 -0.72 -2.01 -7.16
C GLY A 121 -0.36 -3.09 -6.14
N ILE A 122 0.72 -3.84 -6.39
CA ILE A 122 1.29 -4.82 -5.46
C ILE A 122 2.69 -4.35 -5.05
N ILE A 123 2.90 -4.27 -3.74
CA ILE A 123 4.20 -4.13 -3.10
C ILE A 123 4.47 -5.45 -2.38
N ASN A 124 5.62 -6.07 -2.65
CA ASN A 124 6.01 -7.30 -1.99
C ASN A 124 6.92 -6.98 -0.81
N VAL A 125 6.46 -7.33 0.39
CA VAL A 125 7.21 -7.17 1.62
C VAL A 125 7.58 -8.57 2.13
N GLY A 126 8.85 -8.96 2.04
CA GLY A 126 9.38 -10.22 2.57
C GLY A 126 10.56 -10.80 1.78
N GLN A 127 11.13 -11.91 2.27
CA GLN A 127 12.05 -12.75 1.50
C GLN A 127 11.27 -13.66 0.53
N PRO A 128 11.82 -13.95 -0.67
CA PRO A 128 11.21 -14.94 -1.57
C PRO A 128 11.13 -16.30 -0.88
N GLY A 129 9.91 -16.78 -0.61
CA GLY A 129 9.63 -18.06 0.07
C GLY A 129 9.00 -17.96 1.46
N ALA A 130 9.01 -16.78 2.09
CA ALA A 130 8.21 -16.50 3.29
C ALA A 130 6.91 -15.77 2.93
N VAL A 131 5.94 -15.75 3.85
CA VAL A 131 4.61 -15.13 3.71
C VAL A 131 4.71 -13.79 2.96
N GLN A 132 4.39 -13.80 1.67
CA GLN A 132 4.39 -12.60 0.85
C GLN A 132 3.22 -11.75 1.30
N VAL A 133 3.50 -10.64 1.97
CA VAL A 133 2.45 -9.67 2.27
C VAL A 133 2.34 -8.74 1.09
N SER A 134 1.30 -8.98 0.29
CA SER A 134 0.88 -8.12 -0.79
C SER A 134 0.03 -7.00 -0.22
N CYS A 135 0.61 -5.81 -0.10
CA CYS A 135 -0.19 -4.61 0.14
C CYS A 135 -0.89 -4.25 -1.17
N ILE A 136 -2.20 -4.51 -1.24
CA ILE A 136 -3.04 -4.10 -2.36
C ILE A 136 -3.40 -2.63 -2.13
N ALA A 137 -2.72 -1.74 -2.85
CA ALA A 137 -3.15 -0.34 -2.94
C ALA A 137 -4.34 -0.27 -3.90
N ALA A 138 -5.54 -0.52 -3.39
CA ALA A 138 -6.77 -0.33 -4.15
C ALA A 138 -7.29 1.08 -3.87
N CYS A 139 -7.05 1.99 -4.81
CA CYS A 139 -7.71 3.29 -4.80
C CYS A 139 -9.14 3.13 -5.29
N PHE A 140 -10.04 2.73 -4.38
CA PHE A 140 -11.47 2.80 -4.65
C PHE A 140 -11.89 4.27 -4.62
N HIS A 141 -12.22 4.83 -5.78
CA HIS A 141 -13.18 5.92 -5.81
C HIS A 141 -14.45 5.32 -5.18
N CYS A 142 -14.80 5.78 -3.99
CA CYS A 142 -15.89 5.21 -3.22
C CYS A 142 -17.22 5.46 -3.96
N ARG A 143 -17.64 4.50 -4.80
CA ARG A 143 -19.04 4.13 -4.98
C ARG A 143 -19.17 2.65 -4.63
N PHE A 144 -18.96 2.34 -3.36
CA PHE A 144 -19.76 1.31 -2.70
C PHE A 144 -20.85 2.05 -1.95
N ALA A 145 -21.90 2.44 -2.68
CA ALA A 145 -23.16 2.83 -2.09
C ALA A 145 -24.17 1.83 -2.64
N TYR A 146 -24.63 0.97 -1.72
CA TYR A 146 -25.82 0.11 -1.70
C TYR A 146 -26.56 -0.13 -3.02
#